data_AF-A0A941KHH4-F1
#
_entry.id   AF-A0A941KHH4-F1
#
_cell.length_a   1.000
_cell.length_b   1.000
_cell.length_c   1.000
_cell.angle_alpha   90.00
_cell.angle_beta   90.00
_cell.angle_gamma   90.00
#
_symmetry.space_group_name_H-M   'P 1'
#
loop_
_entity.id
_entity.type
_entity.pdbx_description
1 polymer ?
#
loop_
_entity_poly.entity_id
_entity_poly.type
_entity_poly.pdbx_seq_one_letter_code
_entity_poly.pdbx_strand_id
1 'polypeptide(L)'
;MSTLISFAPLFAGALWLLLIVILWKDGFNDLFERLTRPRWAGSARLHALAMIPLRALMLAGVAGLGAAMTTIGIMFNIAILLNIWNAAQLAFK
;
A
#
# COMPACT_ATOMS: atom_id res chain seq x y z
N MET A 1 -0.99 -9.70 26.02
CA MET A 1 -1.27 -9.25 24.64
C MET A 1 -0.27 -8.18 24.31
N SER A 2 0.85 -8.60 23.73
CA SER A 2 2.18 -8.06 23.98
C SER A 2 2.67 -7.26 22.79
N THR A 3 2.95 -5.97 22.99
CA THR A 3 3.84 -5.07 22.23
C THR A 3 3.70 -5.01 20.69
N LEU A 4 3.69 -6.13 19.97
CA LEU A 4 3.46 -6.26 18.52
C LEU A 4 2.22 -5.54 18.00
N ILE A 5 1.09 -5.62 18.71
CA ILE A 5 -0.16 -4.94 18.29
C ILE A 5 0.01 -3.41 18.39
N SER A 6 0.73 -2.93 19.40
CA SER A 6 0.99 -1.50 19.60
C SER A 6 1.94 -0.92 18.57
N PHE A 7 2.87 -1.73 18.04
CA PHE A 7 3.79 -1.34 16.97
C PHE A 7 3.22 -1.52 15.56
N ALA A 8 2.13 -2.26 15.40
CA ALA A 8 1.48 -2.49 14.11
C ALA A 8 1.20 -1.21 13.30
N PRO A 9 0.64 -0.11 13.85
CA PRO A 9 0.41 1.12 13.08
C PRO A 9 1.72 1.83 12.68
N LEU A 10 2.75 1.80 13.53
CA LEU A 10 4.07 2.37 13.21
C LEU A 10 4.76 1.57 12.11
N PHE A 11 4.71 0.23 12.20
CA PHE A 11 5.27 -0.67 11.21
C PHE A 11 4.55 -0.53 9.86
N ALA A 12 3.21 -0.46 9.87
CA ALA A 12 2.42 -0.24 8.66
C ALA A 12 2.74 1.12 8.01
N GLY A 13 2.85 2.19 8.80
CA GLY A 13 3.24 3.51 8.31
C GLY A 13 4.67 3.54 7.74
N ALA A 14 5.63 2.93 8.42
CA ALA A 14 7.02 2.83 7.95
C ALA A 14 7.13 2.00 6.67
N LEU A 15 6.42 0.86 6.60
CA LEU A 15 6.35 0.02 5.41
C LEU A 15 5.73 0.79 4.24
N TRP A 16 4.65 1.54 4.48
CA TRP A 16 4.00 2.36 3.46
C TRP A 16 4.92 3.46 2.92
N LEU A 17 5.62 4.17 3.80
CA LEU A 17 6.60 5.19 3.41
C LEU A 17 7.77 4.59 2.64
N LEU A 18 8.30 3.44 3.09
CA LEU A 18 9.36 2.70 2.41
C LEU A 18 8.92 2.32 0.99
N LEU A 19 7.68 1.82 0.84
CA LEU A 19 7.12 1.43 -0.45
C LEU A 19 6.95 2.63 -1.38
N ILE A 20 6.45 3.77 -0.89
CA ILE A 20 6.37 5.01 -1.67
C ILE A 20 7.76 5.43 -2.15
N VAL A 21 8.74 5.44 -1.26
CA VAL A 21 10.11 5.83 -1.61
C VAL A 21 10.69 4.88 -2.66
N ILE A 22 10.61 3.56 -2.48
CA ILE A 22 11.16 2.56 -3.42
C ILE A 22 10.43 2.59 -4.78
N LEU A 23 9.12 2.81 -4.78
CA LEU A 23 8.31 2.80 -6.00
C LEU A 23 8.46 4.10 -6.78
N TRP A 24 8.57 5.26 -6.13
CA TRP A 24 8.61 6.56 -6.81
C TRP A 24 10.01 7.16 -6.95
N LYS A 25 10.80 7.24 -5.87
CA LYS A 25 12.16 7.81 -5.90
C LYS A 25 13.14 6.70 -6.28
N ASP A 26 13.93 6.93 -7.33
CA ASP A 26 14.80 5.89 -7.94
C ASP A 26 14.04 4.67 -8.50
N GLY A 27 12.72 4.86 -8.71
CA GLY A 27 11.81 3.83 -9.20
C GLY A 27 11.15 4.16 -10.51
N PHE A 28 9.82 4.23 -10.52
CA PHE A 28 9.04 4.48 -11.74
C PHE A 28 9.45 5.76 -12.45
N ASN A 29 9.82 6.83 -11.72
CA ASN A 29 10.30 8.06 -12.35
C ASN A 29 11.65 7.88 -13.07
N ASP A 30 12.62 7.18 -12.47
CA ASP A 30 13.92 6.93 -13.10
C ASP A 30 13.78 5.96 -14.29
N LEU A 31 12.93 4.94 -14.16
CA LEU A 31 12.57 4.05 -15.26
C LEU A 31 11.91 4.80 -16.42
N PHE A 32 10.93 5.64 -16.12
CA PHE A 32 10.25 6.45 -17.11
C PHE A 32 11.22 7.44 -17.76
N GLU A 33 12.13 8.03 -17.00
CA GLU A 33 13.15 8.92 -17.52
C GLU A 33 14.15 8.19 -18.45
N ARG A 34 14.59 6.99 -18.08
CA ARG A 34 15.49 6.16 -18.91
C ARG A 34 14.82 5.71 -20.20
N LEU A 35 13.50 5.46 -20.18
CA LEU A 35 12.73 5.05 -21.36
C LEU A 35 12.42 6.22 -22.29
N THR A 36 12.09 7.39 -21.74
CA THR A 36 11.64 8.54 -22.52
C THR A 36 12.79 9.43 -23.01
N ARG A 37 13.88 9.56 -22.25
CA ARG A 37 14.99 10.45 -22.64
C ARG A 37 15.97 9.76 -23.58
N PRO A 38 16.41 10.42 -24.68
CA PRO A 38 17.35 9.88 -25.66
C PRO A 38 18.81 9.84 -25.18
N ARG A 39 19.12 10.44 -24.02
CA ARG A 39 20.49 10.50 -23.46
C ARG A 39 21.02 9.16 -22.92
N TRP A 40 20.17 8.15 -22.80
CA TRP A 40 20.52 6.86 -22.18
C TRP A 40 20.80 5.80 -23.24
N ALA A 41 21.91 5.08 -23.10
CA ALA A 41 22.31 4.01 -24.02
C ALA A 41 21.28 2.86 -24.05
N GLY A 42 21.21 2.14 -25.19
CA GLY A 42 20.25 1.06 -25.40
C GLY A 42 20.28 -0.05 -24.34
N SER A 43 21.46 -0.36 -23.78
CA SER A 43 21.59 -1.32 -22.68
C SER A 43 20.91 -0.86 -21.38
N ALA A 44 20.98 0.43 -21.06
CA ALA A 44 20.30 1.01 -19.89
C ALA A 44 18.78 1.00 -20.07
N ARG A 45 18.29 1.17 -21.30
CA ARG A 45 16.86 1.05 -21.64
C ARG A 45 16.33 -0.38 -21.53
N LEU A 46 17.10 -1.36 -21.99
CA LEU A 46 16.72 -2.79 -21.86
C LEU A 46 16.66 -3.22 -20.40
N HIS A 47 17.63 -2.79 -19.59
CA HIS A 47 17.62 -3.05 -18.16
C HIS A 47 16.42 -2.39 -17.45
N ALA A 48 16.09 -1.16 -17.84
CA ALA A 48 14.88 -0.49 -17.35
C ALA A 48 13.62 -1.28 -17.74
N LEU A 49 13.45 -1.67 -19.01
CA LEU A 49 12.33 -2.50 -19.45
C LEU A 49 12.17 -3.80 -18.63
N ALA A 50 13.28 -4.46 -18.31
CA ALA A 50 13.27 -5.69 -17.51
C ALA A 50 12.83 -5.47 -16.05
N MET A 51 12.97 -4.26 -15.51
CA MET A 51 12.57 -3.92 -14.14
C MET A 51 11.10 -3.48 -14.01
N ILE A 52 10.43 -3.11 -15.11
CA ILE A 52 9.02 -2.69 -15.10
C ILE A 52 8.10 -3.77 -14.53
N PRO A 53 8.17 -5.05 -14.95
CA PRO A 53 7.24 -6.09 -14.49
C PRO A 53 7.36 -6.33 -12.99
N LEU A 54 8.59 -6.39 -12.47
CA LEU A 54 8.85 -6.60 -11.05
C LEU A 54 8.26 -5.45 -10.22
N ARG A 55 8.44 -4.20 -10.67
CA ARG A 55 7.91 -3.03 -9.97
C ARG A 55 6.39 -2.92 -10.08
N ALA A 56 5.81 -3.30 -11.21
CA ALA A 56 4.37 -3.39 -11.36
C ALA A 56 3.77 -4.44 -10.42
N LEU A 57 4.42 -5.60 -10.25
CA LEU A 57 4.02 -6.63 -9.30
C LEU A 57 4.09 -6.12 -7.85
N MET A 58 5.18 -5.44 -7.49
CA MET A 58 5.30 -4.81 -6.17
C MET A 58 4.20 -3.78 -5.93
N LEU A 59 3.93 -2.90 -6.90
CA LEU A 59 2.86 -1.91 -6.80
C LEU A 59 1.48 -2.58 -6.62
N ALA A 60 1.19 -3.62 -7.39
CA ALA A 60 -0.06 -4.37 -7.30
C ALA A 60 -0.20 -5.08 -5.94
N GLY A 61 0.88 -5.68 -5.42
CA GLY A 61 0.90 -6.29 -4.09
C GLY A 61 0.62 -5.29 -2.98
N VAL A 62 1.22 -4.10 -3.06
CA VAL A 62 0.98 -3.00 -2.10
C VAL A 62 -0.44 -2.48 -2.19
N ALA A 63 -0.96 -2.28 -3.39
CA ALA A 63 -2.34 -1.87 -3.60
C ALA A 63 -3.33 -2.91 -3.04
N GLY A 64 -3.05 -4.20 -3.24
CA GLY A 64 -3.84 -5.30 -2.68
C GLY A 64 -3.83 -5.32 -1.15
N LEU A 65 -2.66 -5.13 -0.52
CA LEU A 65 -2.55 -5.02 0.93
C LEU A 65 -3.31 -3.81 1.47
N GLY A 66 -3.16 -2.65 0.83
CA GLY A 66 -3.89 -1.44 1.20
C GLY A 66 -5.41 -1.62 1.10
N ALA A 67 -5.88 -2.26 0.02
CA ALA A 67 -7.30 -2.59 -0.16
C ALA A 67 -7.80 -3.57 0.92
N ALA A 68 -7.02 -4.60 1.26
CA ALA A 68 -7.37 -5.55 2.32
C ALA A 68 -7.46 -4.87 3.69
N MET A 69 -6.48 -4.06 4.06
CA MET A 69 -6.50 -3.29 5.31
C MET A 69 -7.68 -2.33 5.39
N THR A 70 -7.98 -1.64 4.29
CA THR A 70 -9.13 -0.74 4.19
C THR A 70 -10.43 -1.50 4.37
N THR A 71 -10.57 -2.66 3.72
CA THR A 71 -11.75 -3.51 3.83
C THR A 71 -11.97 -3.98 5.28
N ILE A 72 -10.91 -4.43 5.95
CA ILE A 72 -10.96 -4.82 7.37
C ILE A 72 -11.40 -3.63 8.24
N GLY A 73 -10.83 -2.45 8.01
CA GLY A 73 -11.22 -1.22 8.72
C GLY A 73 -12.69 -0.86 8.52
N ILE A 74 -13.22 -0.99 7.30
CA ILE A 74 -14.64 -0.76 7.01
C ILE A 74 -15.51 -1.77 7.76
N MET A 75 -15.18 -3.06 7.70
CA MET A 75 -15.93 -4.12 8.39
C MET A 75 -15.96 -3.90 9.90
N PHE A 76 -14.84 -3.48 10.48
CA PHE A 76 -14.75 -3.16 11.90
C PHE A 76 -15.66 -1.99 12.28
N ASN A 77 -15.65 -0.91 11.49
CA ASN A 77 -16.54 0.24 11.71
C ASN A 77 -18.02 -0.14 11.58
N ILE A 78 -18.39 -0.96 10.59
CA ILE A 78 -19.76 -1.47 10.44
C ILE A 78 -20.17 -2.28 11.67
N ALA A 79 -19.31 -3.18 12.16
CA ALA A 79 -19.59 -3.98 13.34
C ALA A 79 -19.81 -3.11 14.59
N ILE A 80 -19.05 -2.02 14.76
CA ILE A 80 -19.28 -1.06 15.85
C ILE A 80 -20.66 -0.40 15.71
N LEU A 81 -21.01 0.10 14.52
CA LEU A 81 -22.29 0.76 14.28
C LEU A 81 -23.47 -0.17 14.56
N LEU A 82 -23.39 -1.44 14.14
CA LEU A 82 -24.41 -2.45 14.42
C LEU A 82 -24.55 -2.73 15.93
N ASN A 83 -23.43 -2.80 16.66
CA ASN A 83 -23.48 -2.97 18.12
C ASN A 83 -24.10 -1.77 18.83
N ILE A 84 -23.76 -0.55 18.42
CA ILE A 84 -24.36 0.68 18.95
C ILE A 84 -25.87 0.70 18.66
N TRP A 85 -26.27 0.36 17.45
CA TRP A 85 -27.69 0.29 17.06
C TRP A 85 -28.46 -0.73 17.92
N ASN A 86 -27.92 -1.94 18.09
CA ASN A 86 -28.53 -2.97 18.93
C ASN A 86 -28.65 -2.52 20.40
N ALA A 87 -27.60 -1.89 20.94
CA ALA A 87 -27.62 -1.36 22.30
C ALA A 87 -28.66 -0.24 22.46
N ALA A 88 -28.79 0.65 21.48
CA ALA A 88 -29.81 1.69 21.48
C ALA A 88 -31.22 1.09 21.45
N GLN A 89 -31.48 0.10 20.59
CA GLN A 89 -32.78 -0.58 20.56
C GLN A 89 -33.14 -1.28 21.88
N LEU A 90 -32.15 -1.80 22.60
CA LEU A 90 -32.36 -2.41 23.92
C LEU A 90 -32.65 -1.36 25.01
N ALA A 91 -32.08 -0.15 24.90
CA ALA A 91 -32.28 0.92 25.87
C ALA A 91 -33.64 1.66 25.72
N PHE A 92 -34.25 1.61 24.53
CA PHE A 92 -35.55 2.22 24.24
C PHE A 92 -36.72 1.21 24.23
N LYS A 93 -36.49 -0.03 24.67
CA LYS A 93 -37.52 -1.03 24.98
C LYS A 93 -37.80 -1.04 26.48
#